data_AF-A0A1H8F7A3-F1
#
_entry.id   AF-A0A1H8F7A3-F1
#
_cell.length_a   1.000
_cell.length_b   1.000
_cell.length_c   1.000
_cell.angle_alpha   90.00
_cell.angle_beta   90.00
_cell.angle_gamma   90.00
#
_symmetry.space_group_name_H-M   'P 1'
#
loop_
_entity.id
_entity.type
_entity.pdbx_description
1 polymer ?
#
loop_
_entity_poly.entity_id
_entity_poly.type
_entity_poly.pdbx_seq_one_letter_code
_entity_poly.pdbx_strand_id
1 'polypeptide(L)'
;MKKNPTIKVETSTAVYDGSPLVCKLSASEFQPDSAIGDKAWETYGREMALAPLPQVGAELGLYAEPPMILSVYDRAKNRDAALKLADFLVNDPEAGKILGMARGLPANLRTRVAITPGLSGPWKQVHAYEESISSQVKLGPPAPPKGASANFLLFNKLYEDVMYGKFTPEDAARRYYAEAQQNLAG
;
A
#
# COMPACT_ATOMS: atom_id res chain seq x y z
N MET A 1 17.56 37.60 -8.09
CA MET A 1 16.57 36.55 -8.44
C MET A 1 16.57 35.51 -7.32
N LYS A 2 15.47 35.38 -6.58
CA LYS A 2 15.34 34.32 -5.56
C LYS A 2 15.13 32.99 -6.30
N LYS A 3 16.00 31.99 -6.05
CA LYS A 3 15.84 30.64 -6.61
C LYS A 3 14.49 30.10 -6.14
N ASN A 4 13.61 29.71 -7.06
CA ASN A 4 12.42 28.95 -6.71
C ASN A 4 12.87 27.64 -6.03
N PRO A 5 12.31 27.28 -4.87
CA PRO A 5 12.63 26.02 -4.23
C PRO A 5 12.19 24.89 -5.17
N THR A 6 13.16 24.06 -5.60
CA THR A 6 12.88 22.82 -6.30
C THR A 6 12.12 21.90 -5.34
N ILE A 7 10.82 21.73 -5.56
CA ILE A 7 10.04 20.72 -4.86
C ILE A 7 10.52 19.38 -5.40
N LYS A 8 11.29 18.64 -4.60
CA LYS A 8 11.59 17.25 -4.89
C LYS A 8 10.38 16.43 -4.47
N VAL A 9 9.65 15.89 -5.43
CA VAL A 9 8.61 14.89 -5.18
C VAL A 9 9.29 13.54 -5.30
N GLU A 10 9.63 12.95 -4.16
CA GLU A 10 10.02 11.54 -4.08
C GLU A 10 8.80 10.77 -3.57
N THR A 11 8.21 9.95 -4.43
CA THR A 11 7.18 8.98 -4.02
C THR A 11 7.88 7.69 -3.60
N SER A 12 8.07 7.51 -2.29
CA SER A 12 8.46 6.23 -1.72
C SER A 12 7.21 5.46 -1.31
N THR A 13 7.15 4.17 -1.63
CA THR A 13 6.01 3.30 -1.29
C THR A 13 6.20 2.51 0.01
N ALA A 14 7.30 2.74 0.73
CA ALA A 14 7.48 2.21 2.08
C ALA A 14 8.18 3.22 3.01
N VAL A 15 7.97 3.07 4.33
CA VAL A 15 8.68 3.79 5.37
C VAL A 15 10.12 3.26 5.36
N TYR A 16 10.96 3.93 4.58
CA TYR A 16 12.40 3.73 4.66
C TYR A 16 12.96 4.84 5.54
N ASP A 17 14.00 4.51 6.31
CA ASP A 17 14.73 5.46 7.15
C ASP A 17 15.23 6.70 6.37
N GLY A 18 15.33 6.59 5.05
CA GLY A 18 15.72 7.67 4.14
C GLY A 18 14.58 8.49 3.53
N SER A 19 13.30 8.20 3.80
CA SER A 19 12.19 8.95 3.19
C SER A 19 12.25 10.44 3.53
N PRO A 20 11.76 11.35 2.67
CA PRO A 20 11.70 12.77 2.98
C PRO A 20 10.92 13.08 4.27
N LEU A 21 9.91 12.27 4.61
CA LEU A 21 9.15 12.44 5.85
C LEU A 21 10.03 12.15 7.08
N VAL A 22 10.72 11.01 7.10
CA VAL A 22 11.65 10.65 8.19
C VAL A 22 12.81 11.66 8.29
N CYS A 23 13.33 12.10 7.15
CA CYS A 23 14.41 13.11 7.07
C CYS A 23 13.95 14.54 7.40
N LYS A 24 12.67 14.77 7.73
CA LYS A 24 12.08 16.09 8.02
C LYS A 24 12.18 17.08 6.84
N LEU A 25 12.23 16.54 5.61
CA LEU A 25 12.21 17.28 4.36
C LEU A 25 10.80 17.38 3.76
N SER A 26 9.86 16.55 4.23
CA SER A 26 8.43 16.61 3.91
C SER A 26 7.58 16.63 5.20
N ALA A 27 6.38 17.20 5.10
CA ALA A 27 5.38 17.18 6.18
C ALA A 27 4.34 16.04 6.01
N SER A 28 4.34 15.35 4.87
CA SER A 28 3.38 14.31 4.52
C SER A 28 3.96 13.33 3.51
N GLU A 29 3.41 12.12 3.46
CA GLU A 29 3.74 11.10 2.47
C GLU A 29 2.48 10.29 2.14
N PHE A 30 2.42 9.76 0.91
CA PHE A 30 1.37 8.84 0.50
C PHE A 30 1.88 7.41 0.62
N GLN A 31 1.17 6.59 1.38
CA GLN A 31 1.57 5.20 1.61
C GLN A 31 0.35 4.32 1.92
N PRO A 32 0.38 3.02 1.59
CA PRO A 32 -0.53 2.06 2.19
C PRO A 32 -0.51 2.16 3.73
N ASP A 33 -1.68 2.16 4.33
CA ASP A 33 -1.88 2.16 5.78
C ASP A 33 -1.21 0.96 6.47
N SER A 34 -1.22 -0.20 5.82
CA SER A 34 -0.56 -1.44 6.24
C SER A 34 0.97 -1.32 6.37
N ALA A 35 1.59 -0.30 5.78
CA ALA A 35 3.02 -0.07 5.84
C ALA A 35 3.44 0.95 6.91
N ILE A 36 2.50 1.51 7.69
CA ILE A 36 2.83 2.54 8.70
C ILE A 36 3.81 2.01 9.76
N GLY A 37 3.68 0.74 10.15
CA GLY A 37 4.49 0.10 11.18
C GLY A 37 4.06 0.49 12.61
N ASP A 38 4.41 -0.36 13.58
CA ASP A 38 4.13 -0.14 15.00
C ASP A 38 4.93 1.03 15.60
N LYS A 39 6.14 1.27 15.08
CA LYS A 39 7.08 2.31 15.54
C LYS A 39 7.05 3.61 14.73
N ALA A 40 6.05 3.79 13.87
CA ALA A 40 5.99 4.90 12.91
C ALA A 40 6.33 6.26 13.54
N TRP A 41 5.71 6.61 14.65
CA TRP A 41 5.90 7.92 15.28
C TRP A 41 7.21 8.09 16.02
N GLU A 42 7.81 6.99 16.47
CA GLU A 42 9.17 7.00 17.01
C GLU A 42 10.13 7.33 15.86
N THR A 43 9.97 6.66 14.71
CA THR A 43 10.74 6.91 13.49
C THR A 43 10.55 8.34 12.96
N TYR A 44 9.31 8.85 12.97
CA TYR A 44 9.01 10.23 12.56
C TYR A 44 9.35 11.27 13.63
N GLY A 45 9.61 10.85 14.87
CA GLY A 45 9.85 11.72 16.03
C GLY A 45 8.63 12.53 16.48
N ARG A 46 7.42 12.18 16.04
CA ARG A 46 6.14 12.83 16.39
C ARG A 46 4.95 11.96 16.01
N GLU A 47 3.83 12.18 16.68
CA GLU A 47 2.54 11.66 16.23
C GLU A 47 2.14 12.31 14.89
N MET A 48 1.66 11.46 13.98
CA MET A 48 1.15 11.80 12.66
C MET A 48 -0.33 11.42 12.58
N ALA A 49 -1.09 12.04 11.70
CA ALA A 49 -2.48 11.71 11.43
C ALA A 49 -2.63 11.09 10.04
N LEU A 50 -3.58 10.17 9.88
CA LEU A 50 -4.03 9.71 8.58
C LEU A 50 -5.02 10.72 8.00
N ALA A 51 -4.82 11.09 6.74
CA ALA A 51 -5.69 12.00 6.01
C ALA A 51 -6.32 11.28 4.81
N PRO A 52 -7.57 11.62 4.45
CA PRO A 52 -8.16 11.12 3.21
C PRO A 52 -7.34 11.57 2.00
N LEU A 53 -7.29 10.73 0.96
CA LEU A 53 -6.68 11.12 -0.31
C LEU A 53 -7.49 12.26 -0.95
N PRO A 54 -6.83 13.19 -1.67
CA PRO A 54 -7.53 14.15 -2.50
C PRO A 54 -8.44 13.43 -3.51
N GLN A 55 -9.72 13.81 -3.52
CA GLN A 55 -10.74 13.18 -4.37
C GLN A 55 -11.29 14.15 -5.41
N VAL A 56 -11.70 13.61 -6.56
CA VAL A 56 -12.47 14.33 -7.57
C VAL A 56 -13.89 13.73 -7.56
N GLY A 57 -14.88 14.54 -7.18
CA GLY A 57 -16.26 14.09 -7.03
C GLY A 57 -16.52 13.34 -5.72
N ALA A 58 -17.50 12.44 -5.73
CA ALA A 58 -17.99 11.75 -4.55
C ALA A 58 -17.32 10.38 -4.29
N GLU A 59 -16.54 9.85 -5.23
CA GLU A 59 -15.85 8.58 -5.06
C GLU A 59 -14.48 8.78 -4.40
N LEU A 60 -14.14 7.96 -3.41
CA LEU A 60 -12.84 8.02 -2.73
C LEU A 60 -11.68 7.57 -3.64
N GLY A 61 -11.95 6.81 -4.70
CA GLY A 61 -10.92 6.14 -5.50
C GLY A 61 -10.11 5.08 -4.73
N LEU A 62 -10.53 4.75 -3.51
CA LEU A 62 -9.92 3.76 -2.63
C LEU A 62 -10.60 2.40 -2.76
N TYR A 63 -9.82 1.34 -2.60
CA TYR A 63 -10.32 -0.02 -2.51
C TYR A 63 -9.65 -0.76 -1.34
N ALA A 64 -10.35 -1.75 -0.80
CA ALA A 64 -9.79 -2.64 0.21
C ALA A 64 -8.79 -3.59 -0.44
N GLU A 65 -7.51 -3.26 -0.36
CA GLU A 65 -6.40 -4.07 -0.88
C GLU A 65 -5.88 -5.03 0.20
N PRO A 66 -5.76 -6.34 -0.09
CA PRO A 66 -5.02 -7.22 0.81
C PRO A 66 -3.53 -6.85 0.76
N PRO A 67 -2.91 -6.42 1.87
CA PRO A 67 -1.51 -5.98 1.85
C PRO A 67 -0.54 -7.13 1.56
N MET A 68 -0.95 -8.36 1.85
CA MET A 68 -0.24 -9.59 1.53
C MET A 68 -1.23 -10.70 1.22
N ILE A 69 -0.81 -11.62 0.35
CA ILE A 69 -1.56 -12.82 0.00
C ILE A 69 -0.73 -14.04 0.40
N LEU A 70 -1.34 -14.95 1.15
CA LEU A 70 -0.74 -16.25 1.48
C LEU A 70 -1.16 -17.29 0.43
N SER A 71 -0.18 -17.89 -0.23
CA SER A 71 -0.39 -18.89 -1.28
C SER A 71 0.21 -20.24 -0.89
N VAL A 72 -0.49 -21.33 -1.19
CA VAL A 72 0.01 -22.70 -1.03
C VAL A 72 0.35 -23.27 -2.40
N TYR A 73 1.57 -23.78 -2.55
CA TYR A 73 2.02 -24.41 -3.79
C TYR A 73 1.20 -25.65 -4.11
N ASP A 74 0.71 -25.74 -5.35
CA ASP A 74 -0.21 -26.79 -5.80
C ASP A 74 0.37 -28.21 -5.69
N ARG A 75 1.68 -28.34 -5.89
CA ARG A 75 2.49 -29.57 -5.84
C ARG A 75 3.27 -29.71 -4.53
N ALA A 76 2.82 -29.06 -3.45
CA ALA A 76 3.43 -29.23 -2.13
C ALA A 76 3.43 -30.71 -1.71
N LYS A 77 4.60 -31.21 -1.26
CA LYS A 77 4.75 -32.62 -0.84
C LYS A 77 3.81 -33.00 0.31
N ASN A 78 3.49 -32.04 1.19
CA ASN A 78 2.53 -32.21 2.28
C ASN A 78 1.49 -31.08 2.23
N ARG A 79 0.54 -31.21 1.30
CA ARG A 79 -0.50 -30.20 1.05
C ARG A 79 -1.40 -29.97 2.25
N ASP A 80 -1.78 -31.02 2.97
CA ASP A 80 -2.67 -30.91 4.13
C ASP A 80 -2.04 -30.11 5.28
N ALA A 81 -0.77 -30.36 5.60
CA ALA A 81 -0.06 -29.59 6.61
C ALA A 81 0.10 -28.12 6.19
N ALA A 82 0.38 -27.85 4.91
CA ALA A 82 0.50 -26.48 4.40
C ALA A 82 -0.83 -25.72 4.48
N LEU A 83 -1.94 -26.38 4.16
CA LEU A 83 -3.29 -25.79 4.28
C LEU A 83 -3.66 -25.54 5.75
N LYS A 84 -3.36 -26.47 6.66
CA LYS A 84 -3.58 -26.28 8.10
C LYS A 84 -2.79 -25.10 8.66
N LEU A 85 -1.55 -24.92 8.22
CA LEU A 85 -0.75 -23.76 8.61
C LEU A 85 -1.36 -22.46 8.08
N ALA A 86 -1.80 -22.45 6.81
CA ALA A 86 -2.44 -21.27 6.23
C ALA A 86 -3.74 -20.90 6.95
N ASP A 87 -4.57 -21.90 7.28
CA ASP A 87 -5.78 -21.72 8.05
C ASP A 87 -5.49 -21.17 9.45
N PHE A 88 -4.52 -21.76 10.17
CA PHE A 88 -4.08 -21.27 11.48
C PHE A 88 -3.65 -19.79 11.44
N LEU A 89 -2.79 -19.42 10.49
CA LEU A 89 -2.27 -18.05 10.41
C LEU A 89 -3.35 -16.99 10.12
N VAL A 90 -4.44 -17.36 9.44
CA VAL A 90 -5.49 -16.43 9.00
C VAL A 90 -6.71 -16.44 9.92
N ASN A 91 -7.09 -17.61 10.43
CA ASN A 91 -8.38 -17.84 11.07
C ASN A 91 -8.29 -18.12 12.58
N ASP A 92 -7.11 -18.46 13.12
CA ASP A 92 -6.96 -18.72 14.55
C ASP A 92 -6.84 -17.40 15.35
N PRO A 93 -7.72 -17.16 16.34
CA PRO A 93 -7.69 -15.91 17.12
C PRO A 93 -6.42 -15.73 17.96
N GLU A 94 -5.80 -16.82 18.45
CA GLU A 94 -4.57 -16.72 19.23
C GLU A 94 -3.37 -16.39 18.34
N ALA A 95 -3.29 -17.02 17.15
CA ALA A 95 -2.34 -16.60 16.12
C ALA A 95 -2.54 -15.12 15.77
N GLY A 96 -3.80 -14.70 15.58
CA GLY A 96 -4.17 -13.32 15.33
C GLY A 96 -3.70 -12.35 16.40
N LYS A 97 -3.88 -12.68 17.68
CA LYS A 97 -3.37 -11.85 18.81
C LYS A 97 -1.86 -11.71 18.81
N ILE A 98 -1.14 -12.79 18.48
CA ILE A 98 0.32 -12.77 18.39
C ILE A 98 0.78 -11.91 17.21
N LEU A 99 0.15 -12.07 16.05
CA LEU A 99 0.51 -11.35 14.82
C LEU A 99 0.06 -9.88 14.86
N GLY A 100 -1.04 -9.58 15.55
CA GLY A 100 -1.67 -8.27 15.59
C GLY A 100 -1.86 -7.69 14.19
N MET A 101 -1.27 -6.52 13.97
CA MET A 101 -1.33 -5.75 12.72
C MET A 101 -0.04 -5.88 11.88
N ALA A 102 0.85 -6.83 12.19
CA ALA A 102 2.13 -7.00 11.49
C ALA A 102 1.97 -7.29 9.98
N ARG A 103 0.74 -7.59 9.54
CA ARG A 103 0.37 -7.85 8.15
C ARG A 103 -0.77 -6.93 7.68
N GLY A 104 -0.91 -5.76 8.29
CA GLY A 104 -2.08 -4.88 8.14
C GLY A 104 -3.31 -5.39 8.90
N LEU A 105 -4.46 -4.77 8.65
CA LEU A 105 -5.71 -5.12 9.32
C LEU A 105 -6.16 -6.54 8.92
N PRO A 106 -6.39 -7.46 9.87
CA PRO A 106 -6.85 -8.80 9.55
C PRO A 106 -8.15 -8.77 8.76
N ALA A 107 -8.20 -9.52 7.65
CA ALA A 107 -9.40 -9.66 6.82
C ALA A 107 -10.48 -10.51 7.52
N ASN A 108 -10.09 -11.47 8.36
CA ASN A 108 -11.03 -12.25 9.15
C ASN A 108 -11.62 -11.39 10.28
N LEU A 109 -12.94 -11.16 10.24
CA LEU A 109 -13.64 -10.31 11.22
C LEU A 109 -13.55 -10.83 12.66
N ARG A 110 -13.51 -12.15 12.88
CA ARG A 110 -13.35 -12.72 14.23
C ARG A 110 -11.98 -12.38 14.80
N THR A 111 -10.94 -12.54 13.97
CA THR A 111 -9.57 -12.17 14.32
C THR A 111 -9.45 -10.67 14.58
N ARG A 112 -10.03 -9.84 13.71
CA ARG A 112 -10.05 -8.38 13.85
C ARG A 112 -10.67 -7.96 15.19
N VAL A 113 -11.88 -8.45 15.50
CA VAL A 113 -12.57 -8.17 16.78
C VAL A 113 -11.73 -8.60 17.98
N ALA A 114 -11.02 -9.73 17.89
CA ALA A 114 -10.19 -10.23 18.98
C ALA A 114 -8.96 -9.35 19.26
N ILE A 115 -8.42 -8.65 18.25
CA ILE A 115 -7.22 -7.80 18.42
C ILE A 115 -7.55 -6.33 18.67
N THR A 116 -8.69 -5.82 18.20
CA THR A 116 -9.07 -4.40 18.31
C THR A 116 -8.90 -3.81 19.72
N PRO A 117 -9.30 -4.48 20.82
CA PRO A 117 -9.14 -3.95 22.17
C PRO A 117 -7.68 -3.72 22.59
N GLY A 118 -6.73 -4.46 22.00
CA GLY A 118 -5.30 -4.35 22.27
C GLY A 118 -4.57 -3.38 21.34
N LEU A 119 -5.26 -2.79 20.35
CA LEU A 119 -4.62 -1.84 19.44
C LEU A 119 -4.28 -0.54 20.15
N SER A 120 -3.02 -0.16 20.00
CA SER A 120 -2.49 1.12 20.44
C SER A 120 -1.77 1.78 19.29
N GLY A 121 -1.47 3.05 19.50
CA GLY A 121 -0.59 3.76 18.63
C GLY A 121 -1.00 3.76 17.14
N PRO A 122 -0.07 3.61 16.17
CA PRO A 122 -0.37 3.88 14.76
C PRO A 122 -1.49 2.98 14.28
N TRP A 123 -1.50 1.76 14.78
CA TRP A 123 -2.50 0.76 14.46
C TRP A 123 -3.89 1.07 14.97
N LYS A 124 -4.02 1.76 16.10
CA LYS A 124 -5.32 2.25 16.56
C LYS A 124 -5.88 3.32 15.62
N GLN A 125 -5.02 4.21 15.13
CA GLN A 125 -5.43 5.23 14.16
C GLN A 125 -5.78 4.62 12.80
N VAL A 126 -4.99 3.65 12.29
CA VAL A 126 -5.29 2.91 11.06
C VAL A 126 -6.66 2.22 11.16
N HIS A 127 -6.89 1.46 12.24
CA HIS A 127 -8.17 0.77 12.41
C HIS A 127 -9.35 1.76 12.44
N ALA A 128 -9.23 2.87 13.17
CA ALA A 128 -10.28 3.89 13.22
C ALA A 128 -10.54 4.53 11.85
N TYR A 129 -9.48 4.79 11.07
CA TYR A 129 -9.59 5.33 9.72
C TYR A 129 -10.29 4.35 8.77
N GLU A 130 -9.86 3.09 8.73
CA GLU A 130 -10.49 2.05 7.90
C GLU A 130 -11.97 1.86 8.22
N GLU A 131 -12.35 1.84 9.51
CA GLU A 131 -13.76 1.77 9.91
C GLU A 131 -14.56 2.99 9.42
N SER A 132 -13.98 4.19 9.48
CA SER A 132 -14.64 5.42 9.03
C SER A 132 -14.94 5.47 7.53
N ILE A 133 -14.15 4.76 6.70
CA ILE A 133 -14.30 4.72 5.24
C ILE A 133 -14.88 3.39 4.73
N SER A 134 -15.14 2.43 5.60
CA SER A 134 -15.53 1.05 5.26
C SER A 134 -16.74 0.93 4.32
N SER A 135 -17.71 1.85 4.43
CA SER A 135 -18.90 1.90 3.58
C SER A 135 -18.67 2.52 2.20
N GLN A 136 -17.52 3.17 1.99
CA GLN A 136 -17.19 3.92 0.77
C GLN A 136 -16.11 3.22 -0.08
N VAL A 137 -15.34 2.32 0.52
CA VAL A 137 -14.30 1.55 -0.19
C VAL A 137 -14.92 0.43 -1.01
N LYS A 138 -14.39 0.23 -2.23
CA LYS A 138 -14.79 -0.87 -3.12
C LYS A 138 -13.85 -2.07 -2.92
N LEU A 139 -14.23 -3.24 -3.44
CA LEU A 139 -13.27 -4.34 -3.56
C LEU A 139 -12.21 -3.98 -4.61
N GLY A 140 -10.98 -4.42 -4.39
CA GLY A 140 -9.89 -4.22 -5.33
C GLY A 140 -10.14 -4.86 -6.70
N PRO A 141 -9.41 -4.41 -7.74
CA PRO A 141 -9.47 -5.03 -9.05
C PRO A 141 -9.01 -6.51 -9.00
N PRO A 142 -9.36 -7.33 -9.99
CA PRO A 142 -8.82 -8.69 -10.09
C PRO A 142 -7.30 -8.68 -10.20
N ALA A 143 -6.69 -9.85 -10.00
CA ALA A 143 -5.26 -10.03 -10.14
C ALA A 143 -4.75 -9.46 -11.48
N PRO A 144 -3.62 -8.73 -11.50
CA PRO A 144 -3.12 -8.14 -12.73
C PRO A 144 -2.85 -9.20 -13.81
N PRO A 145 -3.13 -8.89 -15.09
CA PRO A 145 -2.85 -9.80 -16.20
C PRO A 145 -1.33 -9.99 -16.41
N LYS A 146 -0.97 -11.00 -17.21
CA LYS A 146 0.41 -11.15 -17.70
C LYS A 146 0.87 -9.84 -18.36
N GLY A 147 2.11 -9.43 -18.10
CA GLY A 147 2.67 -8.18 -18.62
C GLY A 147 2.39 -6.94 -17.76
N ALA A 148 1.52 -7.01 -16.76
CA ALA A 148 1.24 -5.87 -15.88
C ALA A 148 2.48 -5.36 -15.13
N SER A 149 3.39 -6.26 -14.71
CA SER A 149 4.66 -5.87 -14.08
C SER A 149 5.56 -5.08 -15.04
N ALA A 150 5.56 -5.41 -16.32
CA ALA A 150 6.30 -4.63 -17.33
C ALA A 150 5.71 -3.23 -17.49
N ASN A 151 4.37 -3.11 -17.44
CA ASN A 151 3.70 -1.81 -17.47
C ASN A 151 4.00 -0.96 -16.24
N PHE A 152 4.07 -1.56 -15.05
CA PHE A 152 4.48 -0.86 -13.84
C PHE A 152 5.89 -0.28 -13.97
N LEU A 153 6.85 -1.08 -14.44
CA LEU A 153 8.23 -0.62 -14.66
C LEU A 153 8.31 0.47 -15.73
N LEU A 154 7.55 0.33 -16.82
CA LEU A 154 7.46 1.32 -17.88
C LEU A 154 6.92 2.65 -17.36
N PHE A 155 5.85 2.62 -16.55
CA PHE A 155 5.27 3.81 -15.94
C PHE A 155 6.31 4.56 -15.11
N ASN A 156 7.01 3.86 -14.21
CA ASN A 156 8.03 4.49 -13.35
C ASN A 156 9.15 5.13 -14.16
N LYS A 157 9.65 4.43 -15.19
CA LYS A 157 10.68 4.99 -16.08
C LYS A 157 10.21 6.26 -16.78
N LEU A 158 9.00 6.26 -17.34
CA LEU A 158 8.46 7.42 -18.05
C LEU A 158 8.15 8.57 -17.10
N TYR A 159 7.67 8.28 -15.89
CA TYR A 159 7.49 9.26 -14.83
C TYR A 159 8.81 9.95 -14.49
N GLU A 160 9.88 9.19 -14.26
CA GLU A 160 11.22 9.74 -14.02
C GLU A 160 11.72 10.58 -15.21
N ASP A 161 11.54 10.09 -16.44
CA ASP A 161 11.95 10.84 -17.64
C ASP A 161 11.18 12.18 -17.75
N VAL A 162 9.91 12.25 -17.33
CA VAL A 162 9.15 13.51 -17.22
C VAL A 162 9.69 14.39 -16.09
N MET A 163 9.95 13.83 -14.91
CA MET A 163 10.50 14.59 -13.77
C MET A 163 11.87 15.20 -14.08
N TYR A 164 12.68 14.52 -14.91
CA TYR A 164 13.96 15.02 -15.40
C TYR A 164 13.85 15.90 -16.66
N GLY A 165 12.64 16.20 -17.12
CA GLY A 165 12.39 17.10 -18.26
C GLY A 165 12.79 16.53 -19.64
N LYS A 166 12.96 15.20 -19.76
CA LYS A 166 13.28 14.55 -21.04
C LYS A 166 12.05 14.36 -21.93
N PHE A 167 10.86 14.30 -21.34
CA PHE A 167 9.58 14.20 -22.02
C PHE A 167 8.56 15.16 -21.42
N THR A 168 7.61 15.59 -22.25
CA THR A 168 6.36 16.20 -21.76
C THR A 168 5.45 15.11 -21.18
N PRO A 169 4.54 15.43 -20.24
CA PRO A 169 3.53 14.49 -19.77
C PRO A 169 2.71 13.87 -20.92
N GLU A 170 2.38 14.66 -21.93
CA GLU A 170 1.59 14.23 -23.09
C GLU A 170 2.34 13.22 -23.97
N ASP A 171 3.64 13.46 -24.22
CA ASP A 171 4.49 12.53 -24.97
C ASP A 171 4.71 11.22 -24.21
N ALA A 172 5.00 11.32 -22.90
CA ALA A 172 5.16 10.16 -22.04
C ALA A 172 3.88 9.32 -21.98
N ALA A 173 2.71 9.96 -21.87
CA ALA A 173 1.43 9.26 -21.88
C ALA A 173 1.18 8.52 -23.21
N ARG A 174 1.39 9.18 -24.36
CA ARG A 174 1.26 8.53 -25.68
C ARG A 174 2.15 7.29 -25.80
N ARG A 175 3.41 7.42 -25.37
CA ARG A 175 4.37 6.32 -25.37
C ARG A 175 3.95 5.19 -24.43
N TYR A 176 3.52 5.52 -23.21
CA TYR A 176 3.04 4.56 -22.24
C TYR A 176 1.90 3.72 -22.82
N TYR A 177 0.88 4.36 -23.40
CA TYR A 177 -0.26 3.64 -23.98
C TYR A 177 0.15 2.67 -25.10
N ALA A 178 1.03 3.10 -26.00
CA ALA A 178 1.48 2.27 -27.11
C ALA A 178 2.25 1.02 -26.64
N GLU A 179 3.22 1.19 -25.74
CA GLU A 179 4.03 0.07 -25.23
C GLU A 179 3.24 -0.80 -24.22
N ALA A 180 2.36 -0.20 -23.41
CA ALA A 180 1.58 -0.93 -22.42
C ALA A 180 0.59 -1.92 -23.07
N GLN A 181 0.01 -1.56 -24.22
CA GLN A 181 -0.84 -2.47 -25.00
C GLN A 181 -0.05 -3.66 -25.53
N GLN A 182 1.20 -3.47 -25.96
CA GLN A 182 2.06 -4.55 -26.45
C GLN A 182 2.41 -5.52 -25.33
N ASN A 183 2.76 -5.02 -24.15
CA ASN A 183 3.08 -5.85 -22.98
C ASN A 183 1.89 -6.72 -22.53
N LEU A 184 0.66 -6.23 -22.71
CA LEU A 184 -0.55 -6.98 -22.35
C LEU A 184 -0.96 -8.00 -23.43
N ALA A 185 -0.44 -7.90 -24.65
CA ALA A 185 -0.82 -8.77 -25.77
C ALA A 185 -0.16 -10.17 -25.73
N GLY A 186 0.89 -10.37 -24.93
CA GLY A 186 1.48 -11.69 -24.67
C GLY A 186 2.99 -11.75 -24.71
#